data_AF-A0A150NKU6-F1
#
_entry.id   AF-A0A150NKU6-F1
#
_cell.length_a   1.000
_cell.length_b   1.000
_cell.length_c   1.000
_cell.angle_alpha   90.00
_cell.angle_beta   90.00
_cell.angle_gamma   90.00
#
_symmetry.space_group_name_H-M   'P 1'
#
loop_
_entity.id
_entity.type
_entity.pdbx_description
1 polymer ?
#
loop_
_entity_poly.entity_id
_entity_poly.type
_entity_poly.pdbx_seq_one_letter_code
_entity_poly.pdbx_strand_id
1 'polypeptide(L)'
;MSNENNHQQAQMLRGTAWLTASNFISRLLGAIYIIPWYIWMGSYAATANGLFTMGYNIYAWFLLISTAGIPVAVAKQVAKYNTMREEEHSFALIRSFLGFMTGLGLVFALVLYVFAPWLADLSGVGKDLIPIMQSLAWAVLIFPSMSVIRGFFQGMNNLKPYAMSQIAEQVIRVIWMLLATFMIMKMGSGDYLAAVTQSTFAAFVGMVASFAVLIYSLLKKDYLKESLKQEIR
;
A
#
# COMPACT_ATOMS: atom_id res chain seq x y z
N MET A 1 25.91 28.55 -6.79
CA MET A 1 26.47 27.18 -6.78
C MET A 1 26.57 26.56 -5.38
N SER A 2 27.27 27.12 -4.38
CA SER A 2 27.34 26.51 -3.03
C SER A 2 26.00 26.51 -2.27
N ASN A 3 25.22 27.60 -2.33
CA ASN A 3 23.94 27.71 -1.64
C ASN A 3 22.81 26.83 -2.23
N GLU A 4 22.80 26.58 -3.54
CA GLU A 4 21.82 25.69 -4.19
C GLU A 4 22.08 24.22 -3.84
N ASN A 5 23.36 23.81 -3.82
CA ASN A 5 23.76 22.48 -3.37
C ASN A 5 23.39 22.25 -1.89
N ASN A 6 23.61 23.25 -1.03
CA ASN A 6 23.20 23.18 0.37
C ASN A 6 21.67 23.07 0.54
N HIS A 7 20.90 23.77 -0.30
CA HIS A 7 19.44 23.71 -0.26
C HIS A 7 18.89 22.35 -0.73
N GLN A 8 19.41 21.80 -1.84
CA GLN A 8 19.04 20.47 -2.32
C GLN A 8 19.41 19.38 -1.32
N GLN A 9 20.61 19.44 -0.72
CA GLN A 9 21.03 18.52 0.33
C GLN A 9 20.08 18.58 1.54
N ALA A 10 19.71 19.78 1.99
CA ALA A 10 18.77 19.95 3.10
C ALA A 10 17.36 19.39 2.79
N GLN A 11 16.87 19.55 1.56
CA GLN A 11 15.60 18.97 1.13
C GLN A 11 15.66 17.42 1.09
N MET A 12 16.74 16.85 0.56
CA MET A 12 16.96 15.39 0.54
C MET A 12 17.09 14.81 1.95
N LEU A 13 17.79 15.49 2.85
CA LEU A 13 17.91 15.12 4.27
C LEU A 13 16.54 15.09 4.96
N ARG A 14 15.72 16.13 4.77
CA ARG A 14 14.36 16.19 5.31
C ARG A 14 13.46 15.09 4.72
N GLY A 15 13.54 14.86 3.42
CA GLY A 15 12.77 13.82 2.74
C GLY A 15 13.14 12.42 3.23
N THR A 16 14.44 12.14 3.37
CA THR A 16 14.95 10.89 3.94
C THR A 16 14.50 10.72 5.39
N ALA A 17 14.55 11.78 6.21
CA ALA A 17 14.06 11.73 7.59
C ALA A 17 12.58 11.33 7.67
N TRP A 18 11.73 11.87 6.78
CA TRP A 18 10.32 11.46 6.67
C TRP A 18 10.16 9.98 6.32
N LEU A 19 10.91 9.48 5.34
CA LEU A 19 10.87 8.06 4.97
C LEU A 19 11.37 7.15 6.10
N THR A 20 12.46 7.52 6.77
CA THR A 20 12.99 6.74 7.89
C THR A 20 12.00 6.68 9.04
N ALA A 21 11.44 7.83 9.43
CA ALA A 21 10.45 7.90 10.50
C ALA A 21 9.18 7.10 10.16
N SER A 22 8.64 7.25 8.95
CA SER A 22 7.46 6.49 8.52
C SER A 22 7.71 4.99 8.46
N ASN A 23 8.85 4.54 7.95
CA ASN A 23 9.24 3.12 7.97
C ASN A 23 9.38 2.59 9.39
N PHE A 24 10.03 3.33 10.28
CA PHE A 24 10.20 2.95 11.67
C PHE A 24 8.85 2.83 12.39
N ILE A 25 8.00 3.86 12.31
CA ILE A 25 6.65 3.86 12.89
C ILE A 25 5.83 2.69 12.33
N SER A 26 5.92 2.45 11.02
CA SER A 26 5.16 1.39 10.37
C SER A 26 5.56 0.01 10.90
N ARG A 27 6.87 -0.24 11.03
CA ARG A 27 7.40 -1.48 11.58
C ARG A 27 7.09 -1.64 13.06
N LEU A 28 7.19 -0.56 13.84
CA LEU A 28 6.89 -0.57 15.26
C LEU A 28 5.43 -0.92 15.53
N LEU A 29 4.49 -0.25 14.85
CA LEU A 29 3.07 -0.59 14.92
C LEU A 29 2.81 -2.02 14.42
N GLY A 30 3.55 -2.45 13.39
CA GLY A 30 3.54 -3.81 12.87
C GLY A 30 3.98 -4.88 13.88
N ALA A 31 4.85 -4.55 14.82
CA ALA A 31 5.27 -5.46 15.88
C ALA A 31 4.29 -5.41 17.07
N ILE A 32 3.84 -4.21 17.45
CA ILE A 32 3.00 -4.00 18.64
C ILE A 32 1.64 -4.69 18.49
N TYR A 33 1.03 -4.69 17.29
CA TYR A 33 -0.30 -5.30 17.12
C TYR A 33 -0.31 -6.80 17.39
N ILE A 34 0.83 -7.49 17.21
CA ILE A 34 0.92 -8.94 17.30
C ILE A 34 0.51 -9.41 18.71
N ILE A 35 0.91 -8.67 19.74
CA ILE A 35 0.66 -9.03 21.15
C ILE A 35 -0.85 -9.16 21.45
N PRO A 36 -1.68 -8.10 21.32
CA PRO A 36 -3.10 -8.21 21.59
C PRO A 36 -3.80 -9.17 20.62
N TRP A 37 -3.39 -9.21 19.35
CA TRP A 37 -3.98 -10.10 18.35
C TRP A 37 -3.82 -11.58 18.75
N TYR A 38 -2.61 -12.00 19.15
CA TYR A 38 -2.35 -13.36 19.63
C TYR A 38 -3.14 -13.69 20.90
N ILE A 39 -3.17 -12.76 21.86
CA ILE A 39 -3.92 -12.92 23.12
C ILE A 39 -5.42 -13.14 22.84
N TRP A 40 -5.98 -12.42 21.87
CA TRP A 40 -7.39 -12.54 21.55
C TRP A 40 -7.73 -13.81 20.78
N MET A 41 -6.84 -14.26 19.90
CA MET A 41 -6.99 -15.53 19.18
C MET A 41 -6.92 -16.76 20.10
N GLY A 42 -6.23 -16.66 21.24
CA GLY A 42 -6.21 -17.72 22.26
C GLY A 42 -5.65 -19.04 21.73
N SER A 43 -6.37 -20.14 21.94
CA SER A 43 -5.96 -21.48 21.48
C SER A 43 -5.79 -21.59 19.96
N TYR A 44 -6.45 -20.73 19.20
CA TYR A 44 -6.37 -20.72 17.74
C TYR A 44 -5.22 -19.86 17.21
N ALA A 45 -4.45 -19.18 18.06
CA ALA A 45 -3.45 -18.19 17.63
C ALA A 45 -2.41 -18.76 16.64
N ALA A 46 -1.91 -19.98 16.88
CA ALA A 46 -0.95 -20.63 15.98
C ALA A 46 -1.57 -20.93 14.60
N THR A 47 -2.75 -21.52 14.56
CA THR A 47 -3.49 -21.85 13.33
C THR A 47 -3.87 -20.58 12.57
N ALA A 48 -4.40 -19.59 13.28
CA ALA A 48 -4.75 -18.28 12.75
C ALA A 48 -3.55 -17.57 12.12
N ASN A 49 -2.40 -17.59 12.79
CA ASN A 49 -1.16 -17.01 12.28
C ASN A 49 -0.62 -17.79 11.07
N GLY A 50 -0.79 -19.12 11.04
CA GLY A 50 -0.46 -19.95 9.89
C GLY A 50 -1.24 -19.53 8.64
N LEU A 51 -2.57 -19.40 8.76
CA LEU A 51 -3.44 -18.90 7.69
C LEU A 51 -3.05 -17.49 7.24
N PHE A 52 -2.85 -16.58 8.19
CA PHE A 52 -2.44 -15.21 7.93
C PHE A 52 -1.12 -15.18 7.14
N THR A 53 -0.09 -15.88 7.63
CA THR A 53 1.24 -15.91 7.02
C THR A 53 1.20 -16.52 5.62
N MET A 54 0.47 -17.63 5.42
CA MET A 54 0.39 -18.27 4.13
C MET A 54 -0.32 -17.38 3.09
N GLY A 55 -1.40 -16.71 3.48
CA GLY A 55 -2.07 -15.73 2.63
C GLY A 55 -1.13 -14.58 2.24
N TYR A 56 -0.39 -14.04 3.20
CA TYR A 56 0.59 -12.97 2.96
C TYR A 56 1.77 -13.41 2.10
N ASN A 57 2.22 -14.67 2.17
CA ASN A 57 3.28 -15.20 1.31
C ASN A 57 2.87 -15.19 -0.16
N ILE A 58 1.64 -15.61 -0.46
CA ILE A 58 1.09 -15.59 -1.83
C ILE A 58 0.90 -14.14 -2.29
N TYR A 59 0.27 -13.33 -1.45
CA TYR A 59 0.04 -11.90 -1.69
C TYR A 59 1.34 -11.11 -1.95
N ALA A 60 2.44 -11.45 -1.26
CA ALA A 60 3.73 -10.79 -1.41
C ALA A 60 4.31 -10.90 -2.83
N TRP A 61 4.03 -11.98 -3.57
CA TRP A 61 4.45 -12.11 -4.97
C TRP A 61 3.82 -11.05 -5.87
N PHE A 62 2.52 -10.79 -5.68
CA PHE A 62 1.82 -9.73 -6.41
C PHE A 62 2.37 -8.35 -6.07
N LEU A 63 2.66 -8.09 -4.78
CA LEU A 63 3.28 -6.84 -4.36
C LEU A 63 4.68 -6.67 -4.95
N LEU A 64 5.48 -7.74 -4.98
CA LEU A 64 6.83 -7.72 -5.51
C LEU A 64 6.82 -7.31 -6.97
N ILE A 65 5.98 -7.95 -7.80
CA ILE A 65 5.85 -7.60 -9.23
C ILE A 65 5.38 -6.15 -9.38
N SER A 66 4.44 -5.71 -8.54
CA SER A 66 3.88 -4.35 -8.58
C SER A 66 4.85 -3.26 -8.13
N THR A 67 5.94 -3.62 -7.47
CA THR A 67 6.98 -2.70 -6.98
C THR A 67 8.33 -2.90 -7.66
N ALA A 68 8.48 -3.93 -8.49
CA ALA A 68 9.72 -4.26 -9.18
C ALA A 68 10.10 -3.16 -10.18
N GLY A 69 10.88 -2.19 -9.73
CA GLY A 69 11.48 -1.15 -10.56
C GLY A 69 10.51 -0.06 -11.05
N ILE A 70 9.19 -0.31 -11.10
CA ILE A 70 8.21 0.65 -11.62
C ILE A 70 8.18 1.99 -10.84
N PRO A 71 8.02 2.02 -9.51
CA PRO A 71 8.01 3.30 -8.78
C PRO A 71 9.34 4.06 -8.91
N VAL A 72 10.47 3.34 -9.01
CA VAL A 72 11.81 3.92 -9.19
C VAL A 72 11.97 4.50 -10.60
N ALA A 73 11.48 3.80 -11.62
CA ALA A 73 11.49 4.28 -13.00
C ALA A 73 10.62 5.54 -13.14
N VAL A 74 9.42 5.55 -12.53
CA VAL A 74 8.56 6.73 -12.46
C VAL A 74 9.29 7.88 -11.76
N ALA A 75 9.89 7.63 -10.59
CA ALA A 75 10.64 8.65 -9.86
C ALA A 75 11.77 9.26 -10.71
N LYS A 76 12.54 8.42 -11.41
CA LYS A 76 13.65 8.86 -12.28
C LYS A 76 13.15 9.70 -13.46
N GLN A 77 12.08 9.27 -14.11
CA GLN A 77 11.55 9.97 -15.27
C GLN A 77 10.92 11.32 -14.88
N VAL A 78 10.19 11.36 -13.76
CA VAL A 78 9.65 12.61 -13.19
C VAL A 78 10.77 13.57 -12.81
N ALA A 79 11.82 13.07 -12.13
CA ALA A 79 12.98 13.91 -11.79
C ALA A 79 13.64 14.50 -13.03
N LYS A 80 13.76 13.73 -14.12
CA LYS A 80 14.31 14.19 -15.41
C LYS A 80 13.47 15.34 -15.99
N TYR A 81 12.17 15.16 -16.15
CA TYR A 81 11.29 16.19 -16.72
C TYR A 81 11.19 17.45 -15.85
N ASN A 82 11.23 17.30 -14.51
CA ASN A 82 11.29 18.44 -13.60
C ASN A 82 12.56 19.29 -13.80
N THR A 83 13.72 18.66 -14.08
CA THR A 83 14.95 19.42 -14.40
C THR A 83 14.87 20.17 -15.72
N MET A 84 14.02 19.71 -16.65
CA MET A 84 13.80 20.35 -17.96
C MET A 84 12.68 21.41 -17.91
N ARG A 85 12.06 21.65 -16.73
CA ARG A 85 10.88 22.50 -16.53
C ARG A 85 9.66 22.10 -17.36
N GLU A 86 9.61 20.84 -17.80
CA GLU A 86 8.53 20.25 -18.58
C GLU A 86 7.58 19.46 -17.66
N GLU A 87 7.00 20.13 -16.66
CA GLU A 87 6.13 19.45 -15.68
C GLU A 87 4.91 18.80 -16.35
N GLU A 88 4.42 19.34 -17.47
CA GLU A 88 3.31 18.77 -18.25
C GLU A 88 3.62 17.35 -18.76
N HIS A 89 4.85 17.10 -19.23
CA HIS A 89 5.28 15.76 -19.68
C HIS A 89 5.42 14.78 -18.52
N SER A 90 5.78 15.24 -17.31
CA SER A 90 5.73 14.42 -16.09
C SER A 90 4.31 13.94 -15.80
N PHE A 91 3.31 14.82 -15.91
CA PHE A 91 1.91 14.48 -15.61
C PHE A 91 1.27 13.52 -16.59
N ALA A 92 1.49 13.72 -17.90
CA ALA A 92 1.01 12.81 -18.94
C ALA A 92 1.57 11.39 -18.75
N LEU A 93 2.86 11.29 -18.42
CA LEU A 93 3.53 10.03 -18.14
C LEU A 93 2.90 9.32 -16.93
N ILE A 94 2.67 10.03 -15.83
CA ILE A 94 2.05 9.46 -14.62
C ILE A 94 0.64 8.96 -14.92
N ARG A 95 -0.15 9.70 -15.70
CA ARG A 95 -1.51 9.27 -16.09
C ARG A 95 -1.46 7.94 -16.85
N SER A 96 -0.50 7.78 -17.76
CA SER A 96 -0.28 6.52 -18.49
C SER A 96 0.14 5.37 -17.57
N PHE A 97 1.11 5.58 -16.68
CA PHE A 97 1.54 4.56 -15.72
C PHE A 97 0.43 4.20 -14.72
N LEU A 98 -0.35 5.17 -14.27
CA LEU A 98 -1.50 4.93 -13.40
C LEU A 98 -2.55 4.07 -14.10
N GLY A 99 -2.91 4.39 -15.35
CA GLY A 99 -3.85 3.57 -16.12
C GLY A 99 -3.37 2.13 -16.30
N PHE A 100 -2.10 1.96 -16.69
CA PHE A 100 -1.48 0.64 -16.79
C PHE A 100 -1.50 -0.12 -15.46
N MET A 101 -1.12 0.53 -14.36
CA MET A 101 -1.00 -0.12 -13.05
C MET A 101 -2.35 -0.39 -12.40
N THR A 102 -3.37 0.43 -12.67
CA THR A 102 -4.75 0.12 -12.30
C THR A 102 -5.26 -1.11 -13.06
N GLY A 103 -4.97 -1.20 -14.37
CA GLY A 103 -5.28 -2.40 -15.16
C GLY A 103 -4.56 -3.64 -14.65
N LEU A 104 -3.27 -3.51 -14.31
CA LEU A 104 -2.48 -4.59 -13.73
C LEU A 104 -3.04 -5.04 -12.37
N GLY A 105 -3.42 -4.09 -11.51
CA GLY A 105 -4.06 -4.38 -10.22
C GLY A 105 -5.38 -5.11 -10.38
N LEU A 106 -6.21 -4.73 -11.36
CA LEU A 106 -7.44 -5.45 -11.69
C LEU A 106 -7.16 -6.89 -12.11
N VAL A 107 -6.18 -7.11 -13.01
CA VAL A 107 -5.79 -8.46 -13.45
C VAL A 107 -5.27 -9.28 -12.27
N PHE A 108 -4.38 -8.74 -11.45
CA PHE A 108 -3.82 -9.44 -10.31
C PHE A 108 -4.86 -9.76 -9.23
N ALA A 109 -5.77 -8.82 -8.93
CA ALA A 109 -6.86 -9.04 -8.02
C ALA A 109 -7.81 -10.14 -8.53
N LEU A 110 -8.16 -10.11 -9.82
CA LEU A 110 -9.00 -11.13 -10.44
C LEU A 110 -8.32 -12.52 -10.39
N VAL A 111 -7.04 -12.58 -10.74
CA VAL A 111 -6.26 -13.82 -10.67
C VAL A 111 -6.23 -14.35 -9.24
N LEU A 112 -5.87 -13.52 -8.25
CA LEU A 112 -5.81 -13.97 -6.86
C LEU A 112 -7.18 -14.39 -6.33
N TYR A 113 -8.26 -13.67 -6.68
CA TYR A 113 -9.60 -13.95 -6.18
C TYR A 113 -10.19 -15.23 -6.80
N VAL A 114 -10.07 -15.41 -8.12
CA VAL A 114 -10.65 -16.55 -8.86
C VAL A 114 -9.81 -17.81 -8.66
N PHE A 115 -8.48 -17.71 -8.66
CA PHE A 115 -7.59 -18.85 -8.46
C PHE A 115 -7.34 -19.18 -6.99
N ALA A 116 -7.94 -18.45 -6.03
CA ALA A 116 -7.81 -18.74 -4.60
C ALA A 116 -8.11 -20.21 -4.24
N PRO A 117 -9.18 -20.87 -4.73
CA PRO A 117 -9.41 -22.30 -4.44
C PRO A 117 -8.26 -23.20 -4.90
N TRP A 118 -7.79 -23.00 -6.13
CA TRP A 118 -6.68 -23.77 -6.69
C TRP A 118 -5.36 -23.54 -5.95
N LEU A 119 -5.08 -22.29 -5.58
CA LEU A 119 -3.90 -21.94 -4.76
C LEU A 119 -4.00 -22.51 -3.34
N ALA A 120 -5.20 -22.58 -2.77
CA ALA A 120 -5.44 -23.15 -1.45
C ALA A 120 -5.14 -24.66 -1.45
N ASP A 121 -5.54 -25.38 -2.49
CA ASP A 121 -5.27 -26.81 -2.63
C ASP A 121 -3.76 -27.07 -2.80
N LEU A 122 -3.06 -26.26 -3.60
CA LEU A 122 -1.61 -26.34 -3.77
C LEU A 122 -0.83 -26.01 -2.49
N SER A 123 -1.37 -25.15 -1.63
CA SER A 123 -0.71 -24.71 -0.41
C SER A 123 -0.59 -25.79 0.68
N GLY A 124 -1.39 -26.86 0.58
CA GLY A 124 -1.51 -27.89 1.62
C GLY A 124 -2.28 -27.44 2.86
N VAL A 125 -2.76 -26.19 2.92
CA VAL A 125 -3.55 -25.63 4.04
C VAL A 125 -5.05 -25.92 3.85
N GLY A 126 -5.52 -26.00 2.60
CA GLY A 126 -6.91 -26.32 2.27
C GLY A 126 -7.85 -25.11 2.31
N LYS A 127 -9.16 -25.40 2.29
CA LYS A 127 -10.25 -24.43 2.02
C LYS A 127 -10.28 -23.19 2.92
N ASP A 128 -9.72 -23.27 4.12
CA ASP A 128 -9.69 -22.15 5.07
C ASP A 128 -8.78 -20.99 4.58
N LEU A 129 -7.88 -21.26 3.63
CA LEU A 129 -7.04 -20.22 3.02
C LEU A 129 -7.79 -19.39 1.95
N ILE A 130 -8.86 -19.92 1.37
CA ILE A 130 -9.64 -19.25 0.30
C ILE A 130 -10.14 -17.87 0.73
N PRO A 131 -10.87 -17.71 1.86
CA PRO A 131 -11.35 -16.39 2.27
C PRO A 131 -10.21 -15.42 2.60
N ILE A 132 -9.05 -15.92 3.04
CA ILE A 132 -7.86 -15.11 3.32
C ILE A 132 -7.26 -14.54 2.04
N MET A 133 -7.13 -15.35 0.99
CA MET A 133 -6.62 -14.86 -0.30
C MET A 133 -7.60 -13.91 -0.99
N GLN A 134 -8.89 -14.22 -0.91
CA GLN A 134 -9.94 -13.36 -1.46
C GLN A 134 -10.01 -12.00 -0.76
N SER A 135 -9.76 -11.94 0.55
CA SER A 135 -9.69 -10.66 1.27
C SER A 135 -8.49 -9.83 0.82
N LEU A 136 -7.33 -10.47 0.60
CA LEU A 136 -6.09 -9.82 0.15
C LEU A 136 -6.15 -9.37 -1.31
N ALA A 137 -6.96 -10.01 -2.16
CA ALA A 137 -7.15 -9.61 -3.56
C ALA A 137 -7.61 -8.15 -3.69
N TRP A 138 -8.43 -7.65 -2.75
CA TRP A 138 -8.84 -6.25 -2.72
C TRP A 138 -7.67 -5.29 -2.48
N ALA A 139 -6.70 -5.68 -1.65
CA ALA A 139 -5.49 -4.88 -1.45
C ALA A 139 -4.63 -4.87 -2.73
N VAL A 140 -4.48 -6.03 -3.39
CA VAL A 140 -3.75 -6.18 -4.66
C VAL A 140 -4.34 -5.30 -5.77
N LEU A 141 -5.65 -5.05 -5.75
CA LEU A 141 -6.31 -4.18 -6.71
C LEU A 141 -5.75 -2.74 -6.68
N ILE A 142 -5.56 -2.19 -5.49
CA ILE A 142 -5.18 -0.78 -5.30
C ILE A 142 -3.65 -0.61 -5.36
N PHE A 143 -2.91 -1.59 -4.83
CA PHE A 143 -1.49 -1.45 -4.55
C PHE A 143 -0.61 -0.98 -5.73
N PRO A 144 -0.73 -1.52 -6.96
CA PRO A 144 0.17 -1.14 -8.05
C PRO A 144 -0.02 0.33 -8.44
N SER A 145 -1.28 0.81 -8.50
CA SER A 145 -1.56 2.21 -8.78
C SER A 145 -1.02 3.13 -7.67
N MET A 146 -1.14 2.72 -6.42
CA MET A 146 -0.57 3.45 -5.28
C MET A 146 0.95 3.56 -5.35
N SER A 147 1.63 2.49 -5.78
CA SER A 147 3.09 2.46 -5.89
C SER A 147 3.60 3.51 -6.88
N VAL A 148 2.88 3.74 -7.99
CA VAL A 148 3.18 4.81 -8.96
C VAL A 148 3.04 6.20 -8.34
N ILE A 149 1.97 6.49 -7.61
CA ILE A 149 1.78 7.81 -7.00
C ILE A 149 2.88 8.10 -5.97
N ARG A 150 3.26 7.08 -5.18
CA ARG A 150 4.41 7.18 -4.27
C ARG A 150 5.71 7.44 -5.02
N GLY A 151 5.95 6.73 -6.13
CA GLY A 151 7.08 6.97 -7.03
C GLY A 151 7.09 8.38 -7.62
N PHE A 152 5.93 8.93 -7.96
CA PHE A 152 5.81 10.31 -8.41
C PHE A 152 6.25 11.33 -7.34
N PHE A 153 5.73 11.20 -6.11
CA PHE A 153 6.16 12.06 -5.00
C PHE A 153 7.66 11.93 -4.69
N GLN A 154 8.22 10.73 -4.88
CA GLN A 154 9.66 10.50 -4.79
C GLN A 154 10.44 11.22 -5.90
N GLY A 155 9.97 11.18 -7.15
CA GLY A 155 10.59 11.90 -8.28
C GLY A 155 10.52 13.43 -8.14
N MET A 156 9.49 13.94 -7.48
CA MET A 156 9.36 15.37 -7.16
C MET A 156 10.23 15.82 -5.97
N ASN A 157 11.01 14.93 -5.36
CA ASN A 157 11.75 15.20 -4.12
C ASN A 157 10.85 15.69 -2.96
N ASN A 158 9.56 15.34 -3.00
CA ASN A 158 8.57 15.69 -2.00
C ASN A 158 8.08 14.42 -1.30
N LEU A 159 8.88 13.93 -0.36
CA LEU A 159 8.66 12.66 0.32
C LEU A 159 7.66 12.71 1.48
N LYS A 160 7.17 13.90 1.85
CA LYS A 160 6.22 14.06 2.94
C LYS A 160 4.88 13.36 2.66
N PRO A 161 4.20 13.54 1.51
CA PRO A 161 2.99 12.79 1.16
C PRO A 161 3.18 11.29 1.15
N TYR A 162 4.31 10.81 0.63
CA TYR A 162 4.69 9.39 0.68
C TYR A 162 4.67 8.93 2.14
N ALA A 163 5.49 9.54 2.99
CA ALA A 163 5.65 9.13 4.38
C ALA A 163 4.33 9.17 5.16
N MET A 164 3.53 10.21 4.96
CA MET A 164 2.20 10.33 5.57
C MET A 164 1.24 9.25 5.09
N SER A 165 1.25 8.92 3.79
CA SER A 165 0.42 7.84 3.24
C SER A 165 0.78 6.50 3.84
N GLN A 166 2.07 6.24 4.09
CA GLN A 166 2.54 4.99 4.67
C GLN A 166 2.16 4.88 6.15
N ILE A 167 2.30 5.97 6.92
CA ILE A 167 1.87 6.01 8.32
C ILE A 167 0.35 5.79 8.41
N ALA A 168 -0.43 6.49 7.58
CA ALA A 168 -1.88 6.33 7.54
C ALA A 168 -2.30 4.90 7.17
N GLU A 169 -1.63 4.28 6.19
CA GLU A 169 -1.83 2.88 5.83
C GLU A 169 -1.68 1.97 7.04
N GLN A 170 -0.56 2.09 7.75
CA GLN A 170 -0.27 1.22 8.90
C GLN A 170 -1.24 1.46 10.05
N VAL A 171 -1.50 2.72 10.41
CA VAL A 171 -2.34 3.05 11.56
C VAL A 171 -3.76 2.53 11.33
N ILE A 172 -4.34 2.82 10.17
CA ILE A 172 -5.72 2.38 9.86
C ILE A 172 -5.79 0.86 9.71
N ARG A 173 -4.79 0.22 9.10
CA ARG A 173 -4.70 -1.25 9.03
C ARG A 173 -4.70 -1.89 10.42
N VAL A 174 -3.85 -1.40 11.33
CA VAL A 174 -3.74 -1.96 12.68
C VAL A 174 -5.02 -1.73 13.48
N ILE A 175 -5.61 -0.54 13.37
CA ILE A 175 -6.90 -0.24 14.02
C ILE A 175 -7.98 -1.21 13.52
N TRP A 176 -8.15 -1.37 12.21
CA TRP A 176 -9.15 -2.28 11.65
C TRP A 176 -8.90 -3.72 12.09
N MET A 177 -7.66 -4.20 11.95
CA MET A 177 -7.27 -5.56 12.30
C MET A 177 -7.58 -5.88 13.77
N LEU A 178 -7.20 -5.00 14.69
CA LEU A 178 -7.41 -5.21 16.13
C LEU A 178 -8.89 -5.07 16.50
N LEU A 179 -9.59 -4.05 15.99
CA LEU A 179 -11.01 -3.88 16.27
C LEU A 179 -11.84 -5.06 15.77
N ALA A 180 -11.62 -5.49 14.51
CA ALA A 180 -12.36 -6.61 13.94
C ALA A 180 -12.05 -7.92 14.69
N THR A 181 -10.78 -8.17 15.01
CA THR A 181 -10.39 -9.36 15.78
C THR A 181 -11.02 -9.35 17.17
N PHE A 182 -10.98 -8.22 17.87
CA PHE A 182 -11.58 -8.10 19.20
C PHE A 182 -13.09 -8.31 19.16
N MET A 183 -13.79 -7.65 18.22
CA MET A 183 -15.24 -7.79 18.07
C MET A 183 -15.64 -9.23 17.78
N ILE A 184 -14.92 -9.94 16.90
CA ILE A 184 -15.26 -11.33 16.55
C ILE A 184 -14.87 -12.29 17.68
N MET A 185 -13.65 -12.19 18.20
CA MET A 185 -13.10 -13.18 19.14
C MET A 185 -13.54 -12.99 20.59
N LYS A 186 -13.86 -11.75 21.01
CA LYS A 186 -14.21 -11.45 22.42
C LYS A 186 -15.65 -11.04 22.63
N MET A 187 -16.28 -10.39 21.65
CA MET A 187 -17.68 -9.93 21.78
C MET A 187 -18.65 -10.72 20.91
N GLY A 188 -18.16 -11.47 19.93
CA GLY A 188 -18.95 -12.05 18.85
C GLY A 188 -18.90 -13.58 18.85
N SER A 189 -18.84 -14.14 17.64
CA SER A 189 -18.97 -15.58 17.40
C SER A 189 -17.80 -16.43 17.91
N GLY A 190 -16.63 -15.83 18.19
CA GLY A 190 -15.41 -16.58 18.48
C GLY A 190 -14.82 -17.28 17.26
N ASP A 191 -15.32 -17.00 16.05
CA ASP A 191 -14.84 -17.60 14.81
C ASP A 191 -13.48 -17.04 14.42
N TYR A 192 -12.43 -17.81 14.70
CA TYR A 192 -11.06 -17.43 14.38
C TYR A 192 -10.82 -17.27 12.88
N LEU A 193 -11.51 -18.05 12.02
CA LEU A 193 -11.34 -17.96 10.58
C LEU A 193 -11.89 -16.63 10.07
N ALA A 194 -13.08 -16.23 10.53
CA ALA A 194 -13.63 -14.91 10.23
C ALA A 194 -12.73 -13.78 10.75
N ALA A 195 -12.16 -13.93 11.96
CA ALA A 195 -11.25 -12.94 12.54
C ALA A 195 -9.95 -12.79 11.72
N VAL A 196 -9.36 -13.89 11.23
CA VAL A 196 -8.16 -13.84 10.35
C VAL A 196 -8.51 -13.27 8.98
N THR A 197 -9.68 -13.59 8.45
CA THR A 197 -10.19 -13.03 7.19
C THR A 197 -10.31 -11.51 7.28
N GLN A 198 -10.86 -10.99 8.37
CA GLN A 198 -10.94 -9.54 8.60
C GLN A 198 -9.57 -8.91 8.89
N SER A 199 -8.69 -9.64 9.58
CA SER A 199 -7.32 -9.19 9.84
C SER A 199 -6.53 -9.00 8.54
N THR A 200 -6.70 -9.89 7.57
CA THR A 200 -6.08 -9.80 6.24
C THR A 200 -6.76 -8.76 5.35
N PHE A 201 -8.09 -8.62 5.44
CA PHE A 201 -8.83 -7.54 4.80
C PHE A 201 -8.37 -6.14 5.26
N ALA A 202 -7.84 -6.02 6.48
CA ALA A 202 -7.26 -4.78 6.99
C ALA A 202 -6.17 -4.19 6.06
N ALA A 203 -5.49 -5.02 5.26
CA ALA A 203 -4.55 -4.57 4.24
C ALA A 203 -5.22 -3.63 3.23
N PHE A 204 -6.40 -4.01 2.73
CA PHE A 204 -7.18 -3.20 1.82
C PHE A 204 -7.64 -1.89 2.47
N VAL A 205 -8.16 -1.95 3.70
CA VAL A 205 -8.63 -0.77 4.43
C VAL A 205 -7.49 0.22 4.66
N GLY A 206 -6.32 -0.27 5.06
CA GLY A 206 -5.11 0.55 5.16
C GLY A 206 -4.72 1.16 3.82
N MET A 207 -4.80 0.39 2.74
CA MET A 207 -4.48 0.92 1.41
C MET A 207 -5.44 2.00 0.95
N VAL A 208 -6.74 1.87 1.21
CA VAL A 208 -7.72 2.92 0.93
C VAL A 208 -7.36 4.21 1.66
N ALA A 209 -7.00 4.12 2.95
CA ALA A 209 -6.56 5.29 3.73
C ALA A 209 -5.29 5.92 3.14
N SER A 210 -4.33 5.09 2.73
CA SER A 210 -3.11 5.55 2.09
C SER A 210 -3.37 6.26 0.77
N PHE A 211 -4.21 5.65 -0.07
CA PHE A 211 -4.59 6.19 -1.36
C PHE A 211 -5.32 7.53 -1.21
N ALA A 212 -6.22 7.64 -0.23
CA ALA A 212 -6.90 8.90 0.11
C ALA A 212 -5.90 10.01 0.48
N VAL A 213 -4.88 9.73 1.30
CA VAL A 213 -3.82 10.69 1.64
C VAL A 213 -3.04 11.14 0.40
N LEU A 214 -2.74 10.22 -0.51
CA LEU A 214 -2.02 10.53 -1.74
C LEU A 214 -2.86 11.39 -2.70
N ILE A 215 -4.12 11.02 -2.93
CA ILE A 215 -5.06 11.79 -3.76
C ILE A 215 -5.28 13.18 -3.17
N TYR A 216 -5.53 13.29 -1.86
CA TYR A 216 -5.65 14.58 -1.19
C TYR A 216 -4.40 15.45 -1.38
N SER A 217 -3.21 14.84 -1.31
CA SER A 217 -1.94 15.55 -1.51
C SER A 217 -1.74 16.00 -2.95
N LEU A 218 -2.22 15.23 -3.93
CA LEU A 218 -2.23 15.60 -5.35
C LEU A 218 -3.16 16.79 -5.61
N LEU A 219 -4.37 16.76 -5.04
CA LEU A 219 -5.37 17.81 -5.21
C LEU A 219 -4.99 19.12 -4.51
N LYS A 220 -4.42 19.04 -3.30
CA LYS A 220 -4.07 20.22 -2.49
C LYS A 220 -2.94 21.06 -3.10
N LYS A 221 -2.02 20.42 -3.82
CA LYS A 221 -0.88 21.10 -4.45
C LYS A 221 -1.15 21.56 -5.88
N ASP A 222 -2.39 21.46 -6.37
CA ASP A 222 -2.80 21.80 -7.74
C ASP A 222 -2.00 21.09 -8.85
N TYR A 223 -1.26 20.02 -8.53
CA TYR A 223 -0.62 19.13 -9.50
C TYR A 223 -1.63 18.58 -10.54
N LEU A 224 -2.91 18.47 -10.17
CA LEU A 224 -4.00 18.05 -11.07
C LEU A 224 -4.69 19.21 -11.81
N LYS A 225 -4.75 20.42 -11.24
CA LYS A 225 -5.47 21.56 -11.86
C LYS A 225 -4.68 22.22 -12.99
N GLU A 226 -3.35 22.19 -12.93
CA GLU A 226 -2.49 22.57 -14.07
C GLU A 226 -2.77 21.65 -15.28
N SER A 227 -2.93 20.34 -15.04
CA SER A 227 -3.19 19.35 -16.11
C SER A 227 -4.60 19.41 -16.73
N LEU A 228 -5.62 19.86 -15.99
CA LEU A 228 -7.02 19.88 -16.43
C LEU A 228 -7.45 21.23 -17.02
N LYS A 229 -6.75 22.33 -16.74
CA LYS A 229 -7.09 23.66 -17.27
C LYS A 229 -6.74 23.86 -18.76
N GLN A 230 -5.88 23.02 -19.32
CA GLN A 230 -5.43 23.19 -20.72
C GLN A 230 -6.13 22.28 -21.72
N GLU A 231 -6.96 21.32 -21.30
CA GLU A 231 -7.79 20.52 -22.21
C GLU A 231 -9.03 21.30 -22.74
N ILE A 232 -9.19 22.56 -22.30
CA ILE A 232 -10.24 23.52 -22.71
C ILE A 232 -9.63 24.71 -23.50
N ARG A 233 -8.36 24.63 -23.91
CA ARG A 233 -7.73 25.57 -24.85
C ARG A 233 -7.24 24.85 -26.10
#